data_AF-A0A9D8TQN2-F1
#
_entry.id   AF-A0A9D8TQN2-F1
#
_cell.length_a   1.000
_cell.length_b   1.000
_cell.length_c   1.000
_cell.angle_alpha   90.00
_cell.angle_beta   90.00
_cell.angle_gamma   90.00
#
_symmetry.space_group_name_H-M   'P 1'
#
loop_
_entity.id
_entity.type
_entity.pdbx_description
1 polymer ?
#
loop_
_entity_poly.entity_id
_entity_poly.type
_entity_poly.pdbx_seq_one_letter_code
_entity_poly.pdbx_strand_id
1 'polypeptide(L)'
;MKINSNELEGKLKQQIEGVYIFSGNEPFWLDEATSTVQNYAAKAGFGRDNTYSFSDDELKTDELIEAMTSPGLFADRVLVKLKIKDLKVKGKKLLEICSECINPSLLLIIQIPRLTLAELNKNKPLNFLADHGIISIFYDPDQRLITDFLRRRAASLGLNLNQGALAILYSAYEGNVEGMVQILQKMELCGIKGTVTEDLIRNHISADNHFSAFDYIEALIDPRVTVERRLQIMEVLLENGVTAMDLVTRTGTALSTLHEMRTILDTVGNLDGYFAGHRLLKGYTAKRPMYLNGARNTDLRELHHLIDLLTKADFMARSFRDEEAVMILKEIAAALSRKTLRLYPDD
;
A
#
# COMPACT_ATOMS: atom_id res chain seq x y z
N MET A 1 21.70 18.71 6.11
CA MET A 1 20.57 19.68 5.96
C MET A 1 19.23 18.94 5.89
N LYS A 2 18.19 19.41 6.58
CA LYS A 2 16.82 18.85 6.50
C LYS A 2 16.00 19.58 5.45
N ILE A 3 15.34 18.84 4.55
CA ILE A 3 14.44 19.40 3.53
C ILE A 3 13.11 18.63 3.46
N ASN A 4 12.08 19.29 2.92
CA ASN A 4 10.83 18.61 2.57
C ASN A 4 11.02 17.75 1.33
N SER A 5 10.23 16.67 1.19
CA SER A 5 10.29 15.77 0.03
C SER A 5 10.12 16.50 -1.31
N ASN A 6 9.26 17.52 -1.35
CA ASN A 6 8.99 18.32 -2.54
C ASN A 6 10.17 19.20 -3.00
N GLU A 7 11.16 19.44 -2.14
CA GLU A 7 12.32 20.29 -2.44
C GLU A 7 13.51 19.48 -3.01
N LEU A 8 13.44 18.15 -2.96
CA LEU A 8 14.53 17.23 -3.32
C LEU A 8 15.03 17.44 -4.76
N GLU A 9 14.12 17.45 -5.74
CA GLU A 9 14.51 17.65 -7.14
C GLU A 9 15.15 19.02 -7.39
N GLY A 10 14.65 20.07 -6.72
CA GLY A 10 15.21 21.41 -6.84
C GLY A 10 16.66 21.46 -6.36
N LYS A 11 16.97 20.75 -5.28
CA LYS A 11 18.32 20.62 -4.74
C LYS A 11 19.22 19.77 -5.64
N LEU A 12 18.73 18.62 -6.10
CA LEU A 12 19.49 17.75 -7.01
C LEU A 12 19.90 18.42 -8.33
N LYS A 13 19.10 19.39 -8.82
CA LYS A 13 19.45 20.20 -9.98
C LYS A 13 20.57 21.20 -9.72
N GLN A 14 20.74 21.66 -8.48
CA GLN A 14 21.80 22.59 -8.11
C GLN A 14 23.10 21.82 -7.88
N GLN A 15 23.06 20.83 -7.01
CA GLN A 15 24.23 20.05 -6.62
C GLN A 15 23.78 18.70 -6.04
N ILE A 16 24.55 17.65 -6.34
CA ILE A 16 24.42 16.35 -5.68
C ILE A 16 25.31 16.31 -4.44
N GLU A 17 24.75 15.87 -3.31
CA GLU A 17 25.43 15.72 -2.03
C GLU A 17 25.95 14.28 -1.86
N GLY A 18 26.90 14.06 -0.94
CA GLY A 18 27.47 12.72 -0.70
C GLY A 18 26.53 11.77 0.06
N VAL A 19 25.56 12.29 0.82
CA VAL A 19 24.65 11.49 1.65
C VAL A 19 23.19 11.93 1.48
N TYR A 20 22.29 10.96 1.33
CA TYR A 20 20.84 11.14 1.33
C TYR A 20 20.21 10.18 2.33
N ILE A 21 19.43 10.71 3.27
CA ILE A 21 18.66 9.93 4.24
C ILE A 21 17.19 10.17 3.98
N PHE A 22 16.46 9.12 3.64
CA PHE A 22 15.01 9.13 3.45
C PHE A 22 14.33 8.37 4.58
N SER A 23 13.49 9.08 5.32
CA SER A 23 12.77 8.54 6.47
C SER A 23 11.27 8.58 6.22
N GLY A 24 10.59 7.45 6.33
CA GLY A 24 9.14 7.37 6.11
C GLY A 24 8.56 6.01 6.42
N ASN A 25 7.24 5.92 6.43
CA ASN A 25 6.52 4.66 6.65
C ASN A 25 6.19 3.96 5.34
N GLU A 26 5.96 4.73 4.28
CA GLU A 26 5.49 4.24 2.99
C GLU A 26 6.68 3.98 2.05
N PRO A 27 7.02 2.71 1.74
CA PRO A 27 8.21 2.37 0.96
C PRO A 27 8.21 2.99 -0.44
N PHE A 28 7.05 3.05 -1.08
CA PHE A 28 6.88 3.62 -2.42
C PHE A 28 7.53 5.01 -2.56
N TRP A 29 7.28 5.91 -1.61
CA TRP A 29 7.82 7.27 -1.68
C TRP A 29 9.33 7.33 -1.44
N LEU A 30 9.84 6.44 -0.59
CA LEU A 30 11.28 6.31 -0.36
C LEU A 30 11.97 5.77 -1.60
N ASP A 31 11.35 4.83 -2.31
CA ASP A 31 11.89 4.25 -3.55
C ASP A 31 11.84 5.23 -4.72
N GLU A 32 10.80 6.06 -4.79
CA GLU A 32 10.70 7.18 -5.74
C GLU A 32 11.81 8.23 -5.50
N ALA A 33 12.04 8.60 -4.24
CA ALA A 33 13.11 9.52 -3.89
C ALA A 33 14.51 8.94 -4.20
N THR A 34 14.74 7.67 -3.85
CA THR A 34 15.96 6.93 -4.19
C THR A 34 16.19 6.90 -5.69
N SER A 35 15.18 6.52 -6.47
CA SER A 35 15.26 6.45 -7.93
C SER A 35 15.58 7.82 -8.54
N THR A 36 14.99 8.88 -7.98
CA THR A 36 15.30 10.26 -8.38
C THR A 36 16.77 10.59 -8.14
N VAL A 37 17.30 10.35 -6.94
CA VAL A 37 18.73 10.57 -6.65
C VAL A 37 19.62 9.74 -7.56
N GLN A 38 19.31 8.46 -7.77
CA GLN A 38 20.08 7.59 -8.66
C GLN A 38 20.14 8.12 -10.10
N ASN A 39 19.03 8.65 -10.61
CA ASN A 39 18.98 9.23 -11.96
C ASN A 39 19.86 10.49 -12.11
N TYR A 40 19.95 11.33 -11.08
CA TYR A 40 20.87 12.48 -11.08
C TYR A 40 22.32 12.03 -10.84
N ALA A 41 22.54 11.03 -9.98
CA ALA A 41 23.85 10.45 -9.72
C ALA A 41 24.49 9.84 -10.96
N ALA A 42 23.70 9.14 -11.78
CA ALA A 42 24.17 8.59 -13.05
C ALA A 42 24.73 9.68 -13.98
N LYS A 43 24.12 10.86 -14.01
CA LYS A 43 24.60 12.03 -14.77
C LYS A 43 25.83 12.68 -14.14
N ALA A 44 26.01 12.51 -12.83
CA ALA A 44 27.17 12.97 -12.08
C ALA A 44 28.33 11.95 -12.05
N GLY A 45 28.30 10.92 -12.87
CA GLY A 45 29.40 9.95 -13.01
C GLY A 45 29.38 8.78 -12.02
N PHE A 46 28.28 8.58 -11.27
CA PHE A 46 28.07 7.35 -10.50
C PHE A 46 27.53 6.26 -11.44
N GLY A 47 28.42 5.36 -11.88
CA GLY A 47 28.08 4.28 -12.83
C GLY A 47 27.13 3.24 -12.24
N ARG A 48 26.32 2.60 -13.10
CA ARG A 48 25.40 1.53 -12.69
C ARG A 48 26.13 0.30 -12.15
N ASP A 49 27.28 -0.04 -12.73
CA ASP A 49 28.07 -1.22 -12.35
C ASP A 49 28.73 -1.09 -10.97
N ASN A 50 28.76 0.13 -10.42
CA ASN A 50 29.31 0.41 -9.10
C ASN A 50 28.23 0.87 -8.11
N THR A 51 27.06 0.24 -8.20
CA THR A 51 25.93 0.46 -7.31
C THR A 51 25.67 -0.77 -6.45
N TYR A 52 25.80 -0.64 -5.14
CA TYR A 52 25.51 -1.69 -4.17
C TYR A 52 24.20 -1.42 -3.45
N SER A 53 23.41 -2.47 -3.21
CA SER A 53 22.12 -2.36 -2.52
C SER A 53 22.04 -3.38 -1.40
N PHE A 54 21.79 -2.91 -0.19
CA PHE A 54 21.74 -3.73 1.01
C PHE A 54 20.44 -3.53 1.79
N SER A 55 19.99 -4.58 2.46
CA SER A 55 18.92 -4.53 3.48
C SER A 55 19.44 -5.12 4.78
N ASP A 56 19.03 -4.53 5.90
CA ASP A 56 19.47 -4.93 7.23
C ASP A 56 19.14 -6.39 7.63
N ASP A 57 18.16 -7.07 7.04
CA ASP A 57 17.87 -8.47 7.37
C ASP A 57 19.04 -9.43 7.01
N GLU A 58 19.66 -9.23 5.85
CA GLU A 58 20.63 -10.16 5.27
C GLU A 58 22.07 -9.62 5.28
N LEU A 59 22.25 -8.34 5.61
CA LEU A 59 23.54 -7.67 5.53
C LEU A 59 24.54 -8.14 6.60
N LYS A 60 25.73 -8.53 6.13
CA LYS A 60 26.95 -8.61 6.94
C LYS A 60 27.67 -7.26 6.94
N THR A 61 28.16 -6.85 8.10
CA THR A 61 28.79 -5.51 8.26
C THR A 61 30.04 -5.34 7.41
N ASP A 62 30.80 -6.42 7.18
CA ASP A 62 32.05 -6.36 6.43
C ASP A 62 31.81 -6.09 4.94
N GLU A 63 30.73 -6.66 4.38
CA GLU A 63 30.29 -6.40 2.99
C GLU A 63 29.90 -4.93 2.79
N LEU A 64 29.27 -4.31 3.80
CA LEU A 64 28.96 -2.88 3.77
C LEU A 64 30.23 -2.01 3.79
N ILE A 65 31.17 -2.32 4.69
CA ILE A 65 32.45 -1.58 4.81
C ILE A 65 33.22 -1.66 3.50
N GLU A 66 33.31 -2.87 2.92
CA GLU A 66 34.00 -3.09 1.65
C GLU A 66 33.38 -2.26 0.53
N ALA A 67 32.06 -2.30 0.37
CA ALA A 67 31.36 -1.51 -0.65
C ALA A 67 31.53 0.01 -0.46
N MET A 68 31.61 0.50 0.78
CA MET A 68 31.75 1.94 1.06
C MET A 68 33.19 2.45 0.89
N THR A 69 34.19 1.59 1.12
CA THR A 69 35.62 2.00 1.16
C THR A 69 36.38 1.62 -0.10
N SER A 70 35.92 0.63 -0.86
CA SER A 70 36.58 0.14 -2.07
C SER A 70 35.75 0.50 -3.30
N PRO A 71 36.13 1.53 -4.07
CA PRO A 71 35.37 1.91 -5.24
C PRO A 71 35.50 0.97 -6.44
N GLY A 72 36.22 -0.14 -6.29
CA GLY A 72 36.52 -1.08 -7.36
C GLY A 72 37.70 -0.61 -8.23
N LEU A 73 38.28 -1.53 -8.99
CA LEU A 73 39.51 -1.27 -9.76
C LEU A 73 39.31 -0.33 -10.96
N PHE A 74 38.05 -0.14 -11.38
CA PHE A 74 37.69 0.55 -12.62
C PHE A 74 36.72 1.72 -12.43
N ALA A 75 36.39 2.07 -11.20
CA ALA A 75 35.45 3.15 -10.90
C ALA A 75 36.00 4.07 -9.82
N ASP A 76 35.87 5.37 -10.05
CA ASP A 76 36.33 6.41 -9.13
C ASP A 76 35.23 6.81 -8.13
N ARG A 77 34.00 6.33 -8.33
CA ARG A 77 32.79 6.70 -7.57
C ARG A 77 31.85 5.53 -7.35
N VAL A 78 31.33 5.38 -6.13
CA VAL A 78 30.42 4.31 -5.71
C VAL A 78 29.08 4.89 -5.28
N LEU A 79 28.00 4.18 -5.62
CA LEU A 79 26.69 4.42 -5.02
C LEU A 79 26.34 3.25 -4.09
N VAL A 80 26.13 3.52 -2.80
CA VAL A 80 25.64 2.52 -1.84
C VAL A 80 24.22 2.88 -1.41
N LYS A 81 23.31 1.93 -1.52
CA LYS A 81 21.95 2.01 -0.99
C LYS A 81 21.82 1.09 0.20
N LEU A 82 21.31 1.61 1.31
CA LEU A 82 21.10 0.85 2.52
C LEU A 82 19.67 1.05 3.03
N LYS A 83 18.92 -0.05 3.11
CA LYS A 83 17.59 -0.07 3.74
C LYS A 83 17.71 -0.65 5.14
N ILE A 84 17.23 0.11 6.12
CA ILE A 84 17.18 -0.29 7.53
C ILE A 84 15.71 -0.34 7.92
N LYS A 85 15.21 -1.48 8.38
CA LYS A 85 13.83 -1.70 8.82
C LYS A 85 13.64 -1.37 10.29
N ASP A 86 14.69 -1.48 11.12
CA ASP A 86 14.64 -1.14 12.54
C ASP A 86 15.89 -0.38 13.02
N LEU A 87 15.67 0.81 13.60
CA LEU A 87 16.70 1.70 14.16
C LEU A 87 17.19 1.30 15.56
N LYS A 88 16.79 0.14 16.08
CA LYS A 88 17.31 -0.45 17.31
C LYS A 88 18.80 -0.85 17.15
N VAL A 89 19.20 -2.00 17.69
CA VAL A 89 20.61 -2.37 17.87
C VAL A 89 21.34 -2.49 16.54
N LYS A 90 20.79 -3.24 15.57
CA LYS A 90 21.44 -3.45 14.27
C LYS A 90 21.47 -2.16 13.43
N GLY A 91 20.35 -1.46 13.29
CA GLY A 91 20.27 -0.19 12.56
C GLY A 91 21.23 0.87 13.10
N LYS A 92 21.34 1.02 14.42
CA LYS A 92 22.30 1.95 15.02
C LYS A 92 23.75 1.61 14.66
N LYS A 93 24.13 0.34 14.75
CA LYS A 93 25.49 -0.12 14.38
C LYS A 93 25.78 0.15 12.89
N LEU A 94 24.80 -0.07 12.01
CA LEU A 94 24.94 0.23 10.59
C LEU A 94 25.13 1.73 10.33
N LEU A 95 24.38 2.60 11.03
CA LEU A 95 24.56 4.04 10.93
C LEU A 95 25.94 4.49 11.44
N GLU A 96 26.46 3.88 12.52
CA GLU A 96 27.81 4.14 13.03
C GLU A 96 28.87 3.79 11.97
N ILE A 97 28.80 2.58 11.39
CA ILE A 97 29.69 2.16 10.29
C ILE A 97 29.59 3.16 9.12
N CYS A 98 28.37 3.53 8.73
CA CYS A 98 28.19 4.47 7.64
C CYS A 98 28.83 5.83 7.92
N SER A 99 28.73 6.32 9.16
CA SER A 99 29.34 7.60 9.56
C SER A 99 30.88 7.56 9.56
N GLU A 100 31.48 6.39 9.83
CA GLU A 100 32.94 6.22 9.84
C GLU A 100 33.54 6.05 8.43
N CYS A 101 32.75 5.55 7.47
CA CYS A 101 33.23 5.21 6.12
C CYS A 101 32.95 6.27 5.04
N ILE A 102 32.39 7.44 5.39
CA ILE A 102 32.10 8.51 4.41
C ILE A 102 33.39 8.98 3.74
N ASN A 103 33.36 9.14 2.41
CA ASN A 103 34.45 9.67 1.62
C ASN A 103 33.94 10.45 0.39
N PRO A 104 34.78 11.28 -0.27
CA PRO A 104 34.34 12.13 -1.39
C PRO A 104 33.87 11.38 -2.65
N SER A 105 34.25 10.11 -2.80
CA SER A 105 33.90 9.26 -3.94
C SER A 105 32.63 8.44 -3.70
N LEU A 106 32.05 8.53 -2.51
CA LEU A 106 30.87 7.76 -2.12
C LEU A 106 29.60 8.61 -2.19
N LEU A 107 28.57 8.06 -2.81
CA LEU A 107 27.19 8.50 -2.66
C LEU A 107 26.42 7.46 -1.85
N LEU A 108 25.97 7.85 -0.67
CA LEU A 108 25.23 6.99 0.24
C LEU A 108 23.75 7.38 0.28
N ILE A 109 22.86 6.43 0.00
CA ILE A 109 21.41 6.60 0.15
C ILE A 109 20.92 5.65 1.23
N ILE A 110 20.38 6.19 2.33
CA ILE A 110 19.85 5.42 3.46
C ILE A 110 18.34 5.57 3.51
N GLN A 111 17.62 4.45 3.45
CA GLN A 111 16.19 4.38 3.74
C GLN A 111 15.98 3.85 5.15
N ILE A 112 15.23 4.58 5.96
CA ILE A 112 14.94 4.24 7.36
C ILE A 112 13.44 4.44 7.65
N PRO A 113 12.91 3.83 8.72
CA PRO A 113 11.54 4.08 9.15
C PRO A 113 11.35 5.54 9.53
N ARG A 114 10.09 5.97 9.69
CA ARG A 114 9.78 7.35 10.09
C ARG A 114 10.40 7.67 11.45
N LEU A 115 11.31 8.64 11.46
CA LEU A 115 12.04 9.07 12.65
C LEU A 115 11.11 9.79 13.64
N THR A 116 11.27 9.46 14.91
CA THR A 116 10.73 10.25 16.02
C THR A 116 11.59 11.48 16.29
N LEU A 117 11.03 12.49 16.98
CA LEU A 117 11.80 13.67 17.41
C LEU A 117 12.98 13.29 18.32
N ALA A 118 12.82 12.24 19.14
CA ALA A 118 13.88 11.76 20.01
C ALA A 118 15.05 11.18 19.21
N GLU A 119 14.76 10.36 18.19
CA GLU A 119 15.80 9.78 17.31
C GLU A 119 16.50 10.84 16.49
N LEU A 120 15.77 11.83 15.95
CA LEU A 120 16.35 12.95 15.22
C LEU A 120 17.33 13.76 16.10
N ASN A 121 17.05 13.93 17.38
CA ASN A 121 17.87 14.78 18.25
C ASN A 121 19.00 14.01 18.96
N LYS A 122 18.81 12.73 19.27
CA LYS A 122 19.74 11.96 20.13
C LYS A 122 20.63 10.99 19.37
N ASN A 123 20.31 10.68 18.11
CA ASN A 123 21.09 9.70 17.34
C ASN A 123 22.32 10.37 16.70
N LYS A 124 23.45 10.34 17.41
CA LYS A 124 24.72 10.95 16.99
C LYS A 124 25.18 10.58 15.57
N PRO A 125 25.26 9.30 15.17
CA PRO A 125 25.70 8.95 13.81
C PRO A 125 24.73 9.44 12.73
N LEU A 126 23.42 9.40 13.01
CA LEU A 126 22.41 9.96 12.10
C LEU A 126 22.61 11.48 11.90
N ASN A 127 22.88 12.22 12.98
CA ASN A 127 23.14 13.66 12.90
C ASN A 127 24.43 13.97 12.14
N PHE A 128 25.50 13.20 12.37
CA PHE A 128 26.74 13.34 11.62
C PHE A 128 26.52 13.13 10.11
N LEU A 129 25.80 12.08 9.73
CA LEU A 129 25.44 11.80 8.33
C LEU A 129 24.56 12.93 7.75
N ALA A 130 23.63 13.45 8.54
CA ALA A 130 22.77 14.56 8.12
C ALA A 130 23.55 15.88 7.94
N ASP A 131 24.65 16.09 8.66
CA ASP A 131 25.54 17.24 8.47
C ASP A 131 26.35 17.15 7.17
N HIS A 132 26.63 15.94 6.69
CA HIS A 132 27.35 15.65 5.45
C HIS A 132 26.45 15.38 4.24
N GLY A 133 25.16 15.72 4.34
CA GLY A 133 24.23 15.51 3.25
C GLY A 133 22.82 16.04 3.49
N ILE A 134 21.83 15.34 2.95
CA ILE A 134 20.42 15.73 2.98
C ILE A 134 19.61 14.67 3.72
N ILE A 135 18.79 15.13 4.67
CA ILE A 135 17.75 14.30 5.28
C ILE A 135 16.37 14.80 4.85
N SER A 136 15.54 13.90 4.34
CA SER A 136 14.16 14.19 3.97
C SER A 136 13.20 13.23 4.67
N ILE A 137 12.18 13.81 5.31
CA ILE A 137 11.17 13.06 6.06
C ILE A 137 9.88 13.03 5.23
N PHE A 138 9.44 11.83 4.90
CA PHE A 138 8.21 11.53 4.21
C PHE A 138 7.11 11.27 5.23
N TYR A 139 6.12 12.15 5.22
CA TYR A 139 4.87 11.97 5.93
C TYR A 139 3.83 11.32 5.01
N ASP A 140 2.80 10.76 5.60
CA ASP A 140 1.69 10.16 4.87
C ASP A 140 1.06 11.25 3.99
N PRO A 141 1.10 11.12 2.66
CA PRO A 141 0.65 12.18 1.76
C PRO A 141 -0.87 12.31 1.81
N ASP A 142 -1.36 13.54 1.69
CA ASP A 142 -2.77 13.77 1.49
C ASP A 142 -3.21 13.40 0.06
N GLN A 143 -4.52 13.31 -0.15
CA GLN A 143 -5.11 12.97 -1.44
C GLN A 143 -4.69 13.95 -2.55
N ARG A 144 -4.45 15.23 -2.21
CA ARG A 144 -4.05 16.25 -3.18
C ARG A 144 -2.64 15.99 -3.70
N LEU A 145 -1.68 15.71 -2.80
CA LEU A 145 -0.31 15.37 -3.15
C LEU A 145 -0.26 14.11 -4.03
N ILE A 146 -1.03 13.07 -3.69
CA ILE A 146 -1.14 11.85 -4.50
C ILE A 146 -1.68 12.19 -5.89
N THR A 147 -2.74 13.00 -5.97
CA THR A 147 -3.36 13.39 -7.24
C THR A 147 -2.38 14.15 -8.13
N ASP A 148 -1.66 15.13 -7.56
CA ASP A 148 -0.66 15.91 -8.29
C ASP A 148 0.53 15.05 -8.72
N PHE A 149 0.95 14.09 -7.91
CA PHE A 149 1.95 13.10 -8.27
C PHE A 149 1.49 12.21 -9.43
N LEU A 150 0.29 11.63 -9.36
CA LEU A 150 -0.27 10.77 -10.41
C LEU A 150 -0.42 11.51 -11.74
N ARG A 151 -0.84 12.77 -11.71
CA ARG A 151 -0.91 13.61 -12.92
C ARG A 151 0.46 13.79 -13.56
N ARG A 152 1.48 14.12 -12.76
CA ARG A 152 2.86 14.26 -13.25
C ARG A 152 3.41 12.95 -13.80
N ARG A 153 3.15 11.84 -13.10
CA ARG A 153 3.55 10.50 -13.54
C ARG A 153 2.86 10.12 -14.84
N ALA A 154 1.55 10.27 -14.93
CA ALA A 154 0.80 10.03 -16.16
C ALA A 154 1.34 10.86 -17.33
N ALA A 155 1.58 12.16 -17.12
CA ALA A 155 2.16 13.04 -18.14
C ALA A 155 3.53 12.55 -18.62
N SER A 156 4.38 12.05 -17.71
CA SER A 156 5.69 11.47 -18.08
C SER A 156 5.58 10.21 -18.94
N LEU A 157 4.46 9.48 -18.85
CA LEU A 157 4.13 8.31 -19.66
C LEU A 157 3.35 8.67 -20.94
N GLY A 158 3.16 9.98 -21.21
CA GLY A 158 2.38 10.46 -22.35
C GLY A 158 0.86 10.32 -22.19
N LEU A 159 0.38 10.18 -20.95
CA LEU A 159 -1.03 10.07 -20.58
C LEU A 159 -1.52 11.38 -19.93
N ASN A 160 -2.79 11.72 -20.12
CA ASN A 160 -3.44 12.86 -19.48
C ASN A 160 -4.72 12.40 -18.77
N LEU A 161 -4.67 12.27 -17.44
CA LEU A 161 -5.79 11.81 -16.65
C LEU A 161 -6.82 12.92 -16.45
N ASN A 162 -8.06 12.69 -16.88
CA ASN A 162 -9.16 13.57 -16.51
C ASN A 162 -9.56 13.37 -15.02
N GLN A 163 -10.43 14.24 -14.50
CA GLN A 163 -10.80 14.22 -13.08
C GLN A 163 -11.53 12.94 -12.68
N GLY A 164 -12.43 12.41 -13.50
CA GLY A 164 -13.14 11.17 -13.18
C GLY A 164 -12.24 9.95 -13.26
N ALA A 165 -11.28 9.89 -14.19
CA ALA A 165 -10.32 8.79 -14.25
C ALA A 165 -9.44 8.73 -12.99
N LEU A 166 -9.01 9.89 -12.47
CA LEU A 166 -8.31 9.98 -11.19
C LEU A 166 -9.19 9.50 -10.02
N ALA A 167 -10.47 9.87 -10.01
CA ALA A 167 -11.40 9.42 -8.97
C ALA A 167 -11.60 7.89 -9.00
N ILE A 168 -11.68 7.29 -10.20
CA ILE A 168 -11.79 5.85 -10.37
C ILE A 168 -10.51 5.14 -9.91
N LEU A 169 -9.32 5.63 -10.31
CA LEU A 169 -8.05 5.09 -9.82
C LEU A 169 -7.96 5.13 -8.30
N TYR A 170 -8.32 6.28 -7.70
CA TYR A 170 -8.28 6.44 -6.26
C TYR A 170 -9.23 5.48 -5.54
N SER A 171 -10.43 5.29 -6.10
CA SER A 171 -11.44 4.38 -5.56
C SER A 171 -11.03 2.91 -5.71
N ALA A 172 -10.44 2.52 -6.84
CA ALA A 172 -10.09 1.13 -7.14
C ALA A 172 -8.90 0.62 -6.32
N TYR A 173 -7.92 1.49 -6.05
CA TYR A 173 -6.70 1.10 -5.35
C TYR A 173 -6.65 1.58 -3.89
N GLU A 174 -7.71 2.24 -3.39
CA GLU A 174 -7.85 2.71 -2.00
C GLU A 174 -6.63 3.45 -1.42
N GLY A 175 -6.00 4.29 -2.23
CA GLY A 175 -4.80 5.03 -1.81
C GLY A 175 -3.48 4.25 -1.95
N ASN A 176 -3.49 3.01 -2.45
CA ASN A 176 -2.28 2.31 -2.89
C ASN A 176 -1.72 2.98 -4.16
N VAL A 177 -0.83 3.94 -3.96
CA VAL A 177 -0.22 4.74 -5.03
C VAL A 177 0.60 3.87 -5.97
N GLU A 178 1.25 2.82 -5.47
CA GLU A 178 2.06 1.92 -6.31
C GLU A 178 1.19 1.20 -7.35
N GLY A 179 0.06 0.64 -6.93
CA GLY A 179 -0.91 0.01 -7.84
C GLY A 179 -1.44 1.00 -8.88
N MET A 180 -1.71 2.24 -8.45
CA MET A 180 -2.13 3.31 -9.37
C MET A 180 -1.04 3.69 -10.38
N VAL A 181 0.25 3.60 -10.03
CA VAL A 181 1.34 3.84 -10.99
C VAL A 181 1.50 2.66 -11.94
N GLN A 182 1.40 1.43 -11.44
CA GLN A 182 1.51 0.21 -12.25
C GLN A 182 0.45 0.16 -13.35
N ILE A 183 -0.80 0.56 -13.07
CA ILE A 183 -1.84 0.62 -14.09
C ILE A 183 -1.55 1.69 -15.16
N LEU A 184 -0.98 2.84 -14.78
CA LEU A 184 -0.56 3.86 -15.76
C LEU A 184 0.58 3.35 -16.66
N GLN A 185 1.55 2.66 -16.08
CA GLN A 185 2.64 2.02 -16.82
C GLN A 185 2.10 0.94 -17.76
N LYS A 186 1.15 0.13 -17.31
CA LYS A 186 0.49 -0.86 -18.15
C LYS A 186 -0.21 -0.22 -19.33
N MET A 187 -0.96 0.86 -19.12
CA MET A 187 -1.63 1.58 -20.20
C MET A 187 -0.64 2.11 -21.23
N GLU A 188 0.51 2.63 -20.79
CA GLU A 188 1.60 3.00 -21.70
C GLU A 188 2.11 1.81 -22.52
N LEU A 189 2.35 0.66 -21.86
CA LEU A 189 2.80 -0.57 -22.53
C LEU A 189 1.79 -1.09 -23.55
N CYS A 190 0.49 -0.87 -23.31
CA CYS A 190 -0.58 -1.13 -24.27
C CYS A 190 -0.64 -0.12 -25.44
N GLY A 191 0.27 0.86 -25.48
CA GLY A 191 0.34 1.87 -26.54
C GLY A 191 -0.65 3.02 -26.38
N ILE A 192 -1.29 3.17 -25.21
CA ILE A 192 -2.23 4.26 -24.96
C ILE A 192 -1.46 5.56 -24.78
N LYS A 193 -1.92 6.62 -25.45
CA LYS A 193 -1.38 7.97 -25.35
C LYS A 193 -2.52 8.99 -25.33
N GLY A 194 -2.27 10.15 -24.76
CA GLY A 194 -3.23 11.25 -24.69
C GLY A 194 -4.22 11.12 -23.54
N THR A 195 -5.44 11.63 -23.72
CA THR A 195 -6.43 11.75 -22.65
C THR A 195 -6.98 10.39 -22.24
N VAL A 196 -6.89 10.08 -20.95
CA VAL A 196 -7.49 8.92 -20.33
C VAL A 196 -8.82 9.32 -19.70
N THR A 197 -9.90 8.76 -20.24
CA THR A 197 -11.28 8.97 -19.78
C THR A 197 -11.67 7.95 -18.71
N GLU A 198 -12.82 8.18 -18.07
CA GLU A 198 -13.44 7.28 -17.10
C GLU A 198 -13.66 5.88 -17.67
N ASP A 199 -14.16 5.79 -18.91
CA ASP A 199 -14.44 4.51 -19.57
C ASP A 199 -13.13 3.78 -19.92
N LEU A 200 -12.13 4.51 -20.40
CA LEU A 200 -10.85 3.92 -20.77
C LEU A 200 -10.13 3.36 -19.54
N ILE A 201 -10.10 4.12 -18.44
CA ILE A 201 -9.50 3.64 -17.20
C ILE A 201 -10.30 2.48 -16.63
N ARG A 202 -11.63 2.54 -16.66
CA ARG A 202 -12.49 1.44 -16.16
C ARG A 202 -12.23 0.16 -16.95
N ASN A 203 -12.09 0.24 -18.27
CA ASN A 203 -11.78 -0.93 -19.10
C ASN A 203 -10.39 -1.51 -18.80
N HIS A 204 -9.39 -0.70 -18.44
CA HIS A 204 -8.06 -1.21 -18.11
C HIS A 204 -7.96 -1.74 -16.69
N ILE A 205 -8.71 -1.16 -15.77
CA ILE A 205 -8.90 -1.68 -14.41
C ILE A 205 -9.74 -2.96 -14.44
N SER A 206 -10.69 -3.10 -15.38
CA SER A 206 -11.62 -4.25 -15.48
C SER A 206 -11.15 -5.39 -16.40
N ALA A 207 -10.33 -5.09 -17.41
CA ALA A 207 -9.78 -6.12 -18.31
C ALA A 207 -8.70 -6.97 -17.62
N ASP A 208 -8.09 -6.39 -16.59
CA ASP A 208 -7.55 -7.17 -15.50
C ASP A 208 -8.72 -7.52 -14.58
N ASN A 209 -9.19 -8.77 -14.58
CA ASN A 209 -10.03 -9.28 -13.49
C ASN A 209 -9.19 -9.31 -12.21
N HIS A 210 -8.78 -8.16 -11.69
CA HIS A 210 -8.22 -7.99 -10.37
C HIS A 210 -9.29 -7.30 -9.57
N PHE A 211 -10.29 -8.08 -9.18
CA PHE A 211 -11.06 -7.66 -8.03
C PHE A 211 -10.09 -7.56 -6.87
N SER A 212 -10.20 -6.46 -6.15
CA SER A 212 -9.54 -6.30 -4.87
C SER A 212 -10.37 -7.00 -3.81
N ALA A 213 -9.75 -7.22 -2.66
CA ALA A 213 -10.47 -7.61 -1.46
C ALA A 213 -11.58 -6.62 -1.05
N PHE A 214 -11.50 -5.36 -1.48
CA PHE A 214 -12.53 -4.37 -1.23
C PHE A 214 -13.73 -4.57 -2.14
N ASP A 215 -13.52 -4.83 -3.43
CA ASP A 215 -14.60 -5.16 -4.35
C ASP A 215 -15.40 -6.37 -3.84
N TYR A 216 -14.73 -7.33 -3.20
CA TYR A 216 -15.39 -8.44 -2.52
C TYR A 216 -16.26 -7.98 -1.35
N ILE A 217 -15.73 -7.20 -0.41
CA ILE A 217 -16.50 -6.71 0.75
C ILE A 217 -17.67 -5.84 0.29
N GLU A 218 -17.45 -4.92 -0.65
CA GLU A 218 -18.49 -4.04 -1.18
C GLU A 218 -19.60 -4.83 -1.87
N ALA A 219 -19.22 -5.79 -2.73
CA ALA A 219 -20.16 -6.67 -3.38
C ALA A 219 -20.94 -7.53 -2.38
N LEU A 220 -20.27 -8.01 -1.32
CA LEU A 220 -20.86 -8.85 -0.29
C LEU A 220 -21.94 -8.09 0.52
N ILE A 221 -21.64 -6.87 0.96
CA ILE A 221 -22.53 -6.11 1.87
C ILE A 221 -23.58 -5.26 1.15
N ASP A 222 -23.42 -4.95 -0.14
CA ASP A 222 -24.43 -4.19 -0.88
C ASP A 222 -25.53 -5.13 -1.41
N PRO A 223 -26.78 -5.03 -0.89
CA PRO A 223 -27.89 -5.88 -1.32
C PRO A 223 -28.29 -5.68 -2.79
N ARG A 224 -27.81 -4.63 -3.46
CA ARG A 224 -28.07 -4.37 -4.88
C ARG A 224 -27.20 -5.20 -5.82
N VAL A 225 -26.10 -5.79 -5.30
CA VAL A 225 -25.18 -6.60 -6.11
C VAL A 225 -25.71 -8.02 -6.19
N THR A 226 -25.83 -8.53 -7.42
CA THR A 226 -26.32 -9.89 -7.72
C THR A 226 -25.40 -10.97 -7.15
N VAL A 227 -25.98 -12.12 -6.76
CA VAL A 227 -25.23 -13.29 -6.27
C VAL A 227 -24.14 -13.70 -7.26
N GLU A 228 -24.48 -13.77 -8.55
CA GLU A 228 -23.59 -14.18 -9.63
C GLU A 228 -22.32 -13.31 -9.65
N ARG A 229 -22.50 -12.00 -9.47
CA ARG A 229 -21.38 -11.04 -9.40
C ARG A 229 -20.53 -11.23 -8.16
N ARG A 230 -21.12 -11.48 -6.99
CA ARG A 230 -20.38 -11.77 -5.75
C ARG A 230 -19.53 -13.03 -5.89
N LEU A 231 -20.10 -14.08 -6.45
CA LEU A 231 -19.42 -15.35 -6.70
C LEU A 231 -18.28 -15.18 -7.71
N GLN A 232 -18.52 -14.47 -8.81
CA GLN A 232 -17.49 -14.15 -9.80
C GLN A 232 -16.31 -13.40 -9.17
N ILE A 233 -16.59 -12.43 -8.29
CA ILE A 233 -15.54 -11.67 -7.58
C ILE A 233 -14.70 -12.59 -6.69
N MET A 234 -15.37 -13.47 -5.94
CA MET A 234 -14.70 -14.43 -5.07
C MET A 234 -13.84 -15.42 -5.84
N GLU A 235 -14.33 -15.95 -6.96
CA GLU A 235 -13.62 -16.92 -7.81
C GLU A 235 -12.33 -16.31 -8.38
N VAL A 236 -12.43 -15.10 -8.92
CA VAL A 236 -11.27 -14.37 -9.42
C VAL A 236 -10.24 -14.09 -8.31
N LEU A 237 -10.67 -13.76 -7.09
CA LEU A 237 -9.75 -13.56 -5.98
C LEU A 237 -8.98 -14.85 -5.62
N LEU A 238 -9.70 -15.98 -5.60
CA LEU A 238 -9.09 -17.30 -5.36
C LEU A 238 -8.10 -17.67 -6.47
N GLU A 239 -8.45 -17.43 -7.74
CA GLU A 239 -7.57 -17.63 -8.90
C GLU A 239 -6.30 -16.77 -8.81
N ASN A 240 -6.41 -15.55 -8.28
CA ASN A 240 -5.30 -14.64 -8.05
C ASN A 240 -4.47 -14.96 -6.78
N GLY A 241 -4.73 -16.10 -6.13
CA GLY A 241 -3.94 -16.59 -4.99
C GLY A 241 -4.35 -16.02 -3.63
N VAL A 242 -5.49 -15.34 -3.53
CA VAL A 242 -6.08 -14.99 -2.23
C VAL A 242 -6.53 -16.27 -1.54
N THR A 243 -6.10 -16.47 -0.30
CA THR A 243 -6.39 -17.71 0.44
C THR A 243 -7.82 -17.72 0.98
N ALA A 244 -8.38 -18.92 1.20
CA ALA A 244 -9.67 -19.07 1.86
C ALA A 244 -9.70 -18.38 3.24
N MET A 245 -8.59 -18.46 3.99
CA MET A 245 -8.45 -17.80 5.30
C MET A 245 -8.50 -16.27 5.20
N ASP A 246 -7.94 -15.67 4.15
CA ASP A 246 -8.02 -14.21 3.95
C ASP A 246 -9.48 -13.80 3.65
N LEU A 247 -10.18 -14.55 2.80
CA LEU A 247 -11.60 -14.32 2.53
C LEU A 247 -12.46 -14.48 3.79
N VAL A 248 -12.22 -15.49 4.62
CA VAL A 248 -12.87 -15.66 5.93
C VAL A 248 -12.66 -14.42 6.80
N THR A 249 -11.41 -13.98 6.95
CA THR A 249 -11.05 -12.84 7.80
C THR A 249 -11.75 -11.54 7.34
N ARG A 250 -11.78 -11.31 6.03
CA ARG A 250 -12.44 -10.14 5.42
C ARG A 250 -13.96 -10.20 5.56
N THR A 251 -14.55 -11.36 5.32
CA THR A 251 -15.99 -11.61 5.52
C THR A 251 -16.38 -11.36 6.98
N GLY A 252 -15.56 -11.84 7.93
CA GLY A 252 -15.77 -11.59 9.35
C GLY A 252 -15.73 -10.14 9.73
N THR A 253 -14.72 -9.41 9.25
CA THR A 253 -14.64 -7.97 9.48
C THR A 253 -15.90 -7.26 8.97
N ALA A 254 -16.37 -7.60 7.75
CA ALA A 254 -17.56 -7.01 7.16
C ALA A 254 -18.85 -7.32 7.96
N LEU A 255 -19.07 -8.59 8.29
CA LEU A 255 -20.25 -9.03 9.04
C LEU A 255 -20.28 -8.47 10.47
N SER A 256 -19.13 -8.41 11.15
CA SER A 256 -19.02 -7.78 12.47
C SER A 256 -19.34 -6.29 12.42
N THR A 257 -18.82 -5.56 11.42
CA THR A 257 -19.19 -4.14 11.24
C THR A 257 -20.69 -3.98 10.98
N LEU A 258 -21.29 -4.81 10.13
CA LEU A 258 -22.75 -4.76 9.91
C LEU A 258 -23.54 -5.08 11.18
N HIS A 259 -23.09 -6.06 11.97
CA HIS A 259 -23.70 -6.44 13.25
C HIS A 259 -23.68 -5.31 14.27
N GLU A 260 -22.53 -4.66 14.46
CA GLU A 260 -22.41 -3.49 15.33
C GLU A 260 -23.33 -2.36 14.88
N MET A 261 -23.32 -2.03 13.59
CA MET A 261 -24.15 -0.98 13.02
C MET A 261 -25.64 -1.27 13.16
N ARG A 262 -26.08 -2.50 12.87
CA ARG A 262 -27.47 -2.94 13.03
C ARG A 262 -27.91 -2.84 14.49
N THR A 263 -27.08 -3.32 15.42
CA THR A 263 -27.35 -3.24 16.87
C THR A 263 -27.54 -1.80 17.33
N ILE A 264 -26.69 -0.88 16.86
CA ILE A 264 -26.82 0.56 17.19
C ILE A 264 -28.05 1.18 16.53
N LEU A 265 -28.36 0.82 15.28
CA LEU A 265 -29.58 1.29 14.61
C LEU A 265 -30.86 0.82 15.33
N ASP A 266 -30.88 -0.40 15.86
CA ASP A 266 -32.02 -0.94 16.61
C ASP A 266 -32.17 -0.31 18.01
N THR A 267 -31.08 0.12 18.63
CA THR A 267 -31.08 0.65 20.01
C THR A 267 -31.09 2.17 20.09
N VAL A 268 -30.28 2.84 19.29
CA VAL A 268 -30.02 4.30 19.31
C VAL A 268 -30.66 5.02 18.12
N GLY A 269 -30.89 4.33 17.00
CA GLY A 269 -31.57 4.87 15.81
C GLY A 269 -30.71 5.70 14.85
N ASN A 270 -29.46 6.03 15.23
CA ASN A 270 -28.50 6.73 14.36
C ASN A 270 -27.06 6.23 14.58
N LEU A 271 -26.16 6.54 13.65
CA LEU A 271 -24.79 6.01 13.61
C LEU A 271 -23.71 7.11 13.69
N ASP A 272 -24.06 8.34 14.03
CA ASP A 272 -23.13 9.46 13.99
C ASP A 272 -21.96 9.27 14.96
N GLY A 273 -22.25 8.83 16.18
CA GLY A 273 -21.23 8.49 17.18
C GLY A 273 -20.37 7.29 16.76
N TYR A 274 -20.97 6.29 16.11
CA TYR A 274 -20.24 5.13 15.59
C TYR A 274 -19.24 5.54 14.51
N PHE A 275 -19.67 6.32 13.51
CA PHE A 275 -18.80 6.78 12.44
C PHE A 275 -17.66 7.68 12.94
N ALA A 276 -17.90 8.49 13.97
CA ALA A 276 -16.87 9.34 14.56
C ALA A 276 -15.78 8.54 15.31
N GLY A 277 -16.14 7.40 15.90
CA GLY A 277 -15.25 6.53 16.67
C GLY A 277 -14.65 5.34 15.89
N HIS A 278 -15.22 4.97 14.74
CA HIS A 278 -14.82 3.77 14.02
C HIS A 278 -13.45 3.92 13.32
N ARG A 279 -12.58 2.92 13.48
CA ARG A 279 -11.19 2.92 12.99
C ARG A 279 -11.04 3.25 11.49
N LEU A 280 -11.89 2.66 10.65
CA LEU A 280 -11.83 2.85 9.18
C LEU A 280 -12.83 3.92 8.68
N LEU A 281 -14.13 3.71 8.91
CA LEU A 281 -15.21 4.58 8.45
C LEU A 281 -15.16 6.05 8.94
N LYS A 282 -14.35 6.38 9.94
CA LYS A 282 -14.07 7.78 10.30
C LYS A 282 -13.43 8.56 9.15
N GLY A 283 -12.42 7.99 8.48
CA GLY A 283 -11.72 8.60 7.36
C GLY A 283 -12.37 8.38 5.99
N TYR A 284 -13.04 7.23 5.82
CA TYR A 284 -13.64 6.82 4.54
C TYR A 284 -15.13 7.17 4.45
N THR A 285 -15.45 8.46 4.41
CA THR A 285 -16.84 8.97 4.39
C THR A 285 -17.65 8.47 3.19
N ALA A 286 -17.01 8.28 2.04
CA ALA A 286 -17.65 7.79 0.82
C ALA A 286 -18.23 6.37 0.95
N LYS A 287 -17.68 5.53 1.83
CA LYS A 287 -18.14 4.14 2.05
C LYS A 287 -19.30 4.07 3.04
N ARG A 288 -19.53 5.10 3.86
CA ARG A 288 -20.59 5.11 4.90
C ARG A 288 -21.99 4.82 4.36
N PRO A 289 -22.42 5.41 3.21
CA PRO A 289 -23.76 5.12 2.67
C PRO A 289 -23.95 3.65 2.30
N MET A 290 -22.90 2.98 1.81
CA MET A 290 -22.95 1.55 1.46
C MET A 290 -23.11 0.69 2.71
N TYR A 291 -22.26 0.89 3.73
CA TYR A 291 -22.38 0.17 5.00
C TYR A 291 -23.71 0.45 5.71
N LEU A 292 -24.18 1.70 5.67
CA LEU A 292 -25.49 2.08 6.19
C LEU A 292 -26.62 1.36 5.45
N ASN A 293 -26.52 1.24 4.13
CA ASN A 293 -27.50 0.52 3.32
C ASN A 293 -27.48 -0.98 3.66
N GLY A 294 -26.31 -1.61 3.76
CA GLY A 294 -26.19 -3.01 4.20
C GLY A 294 -26.83 -3.23 5.58
N ALA A 295 -26.45 -2.44 6.57
CA ALA A 295 -26.99 -2.56 7.93
C ALA A 295 -28.50 -2.28 8.02
N ARG A 296 -29.06 -1.46 7.12
CA ARG A 296 -30.52 -1.23 7.08
C ARG A 296 -31.30 -2.38 6.47
N ASN A 297 -30.68 -3.17 5.60
CA ASN A 297 -31.34 -4.22 4.83
C ASN A 297 -31.03 -5.64 5.31
N THR A 298 -30.17 -5.79 6.33
CA THR A 298 -29.90 -7.09 6.96
C THR A 298 -30.29 -7.01 8.44
N ASP A 299 -31.15 -7.92 8.89
CA ASP A 299 -31.58 -7.94 10.29
C ASP A 299 -30.60 -8.72 11.19
N LEU A 300 -30.75 -8.59 12.52
CA LEU A 300 -29.84 -9.24 13.47
C LEU A 300 -29.89 -10.78 13.39
N ARG A 301 -31.04 -11.37 13.06
CA ARG A 301 -31.16 -12.84 12.96
C ARG A 301 -30.42 -13.35 11.73
N GLU A 302 -30.55 -12.65 10.61
CA GLU A 302 -29.77 -12.92 9.39
C GLU A 302 -28.28 -12.78 9.66
N LEU A 303 -27.84 -11.70 10.32
CA LEU A 303 -26.42 -11.49 10.64
C LEU A 303 -25.87 -12.58 11.58
N HIS A 304 -26.63 -13.00 12.59
CA HIS A 304 -26.24 -14.12 13.45
C HIS A 304 -26.05 -15.40 12.65
N HIS A 305 -26.99 -15.72 11.76
CA HIS A 305 -26.87 -16.89 10.90
C HIS A 305 -25.64 -16.85 9.98
N LEU A 306 -25.34 -15.70 9.38
CA LEU A 306 -24.16 -15.53 8.53
C LEU A 306 -22.85 -15.63 9.32
N ILE A 307 -22.84 -15.15 10.57
CA ILE A 307 -21.69 -15.29 11.48
C ILE A 307 -21.52 -16.76 11.90
N ASP A 308 -22.60 -17.51 12.11
CA ASP A 308 -22.52 -18.95 12.38
C ASP A 308 -21.91 -19.71 11.19
N LEU A 309 -22.36 -19.42 9.97
CA LEU A 309 -21.76 -19.96 8.74
C LEU A 309 -20.29 -19.58 8.64
N LEU A 310 -19.94 -18.32 8.91
CA LEU A 310 -18.56 -17.88 8.88
C LEU A 310 -17.68 -18.61 9.89
N THR A 311 -18.21 -18.89 11.08
CA THR A 311 -17.50 -19.66 12.12
C THR A 311 -17.20 -21.07 11.64
N LYS A 312 -18.13 -21.70 10.91
CA LYS A 312 -17.88 -22.99 10.25
C LYS A 312 -16.80 -22.86 9.18
N ALA A 313 -16.83 -21.80 8.36
CA ALA A 313 -15.81 -21.56 7.33
C ALA A 313 -14.41 -21.34 7.93
N ASP A 314 -14.29 -20.58 9.03
CA ASP A 314 -13.03 -20.39 9.76
C ASP A 314 -12.48 -21.71 10.29
N PHE A 315 -13.35 -22.56 10.88
CA PHE A 315 -12.95 -23.88 11.34
C PHE A 315 -12.42 -24.76 10.20
N MET A 316 -13.09 -24.75 9.03
CA MET A 316 -12.64 -25.52 7.86
C MET A 316 -11.31 -25.01 7.31
N ALA A 317 -11.15 -23.69 7.15
CA ALA A 317 -9.91 -23.08 6.68
C ALA A 317 -8.72 -23.38 7.61
N ARG A 318 -8.91 -23.26 8.93
CA ARG A 318 -7.89 -23.61 9.94
C ARG A 318 -7.56 -25.11 9.97
N SER A 319 -8.49 -25.95 9.53
CA SER A 319 -8.33 -27.40 9.44
C SER A 319 -7.78 -27.85 8.07
N PHE A 320 -7.27 -26.92 7.24
CA PHE A 320 -6.75 -27.17 5.90
C PHE A 320 -7.78 -27.76 4.92
N ARG A 321 -9.07 -27.44 5.11
CA ARG A 321 -10.19 -27.84 4.24
C ARG A 321 -10.69 -26.65 3.44
N ASP A 322 -9.81 -26.09 2.61
CA ASP A 322 -10.04 -24.82 1.91
C ASP A 322 -11.24 -24.88 0.95
N GLU A 323 -11.45 -25.98 0.23
CA GLU A 323 -12.59 -26.14 -0.69
C GLU A 323 -13.94 -26.02 0.04
N GLU A 324 -14.03 -26.60 1.24
CA GLU A 324 -15.25 -26.55 2.06
C GLU A 324 -15.46 -25.17 2.68
N ALA A 325 -14.37 -24.53 3.13
CA ALA A 325 -14.42 -23.14 3.58
C ALA A 325 -14.93 -22.22 2.47
N VAL A 326 -14.45 -22.40 1.24
CA VAL A 326 -14.91 -21.65 0.07
C VAL A 326 -16.38 -21.94 -0.24
N MET A 327 -16.84 -23.19 -0.15
CA MET A 327 -18.27 -23.49 -0.35
C MET A 327 -19.16 -22.76 0.65
N ILE A 328 -18.77 -22.72 1.92
CA ILE A 328 -19.52 -22.00 2.96
C ILE A 328 -19.47 -20.48 2.71
N LEU A 329 -18.34 -19.93 2.26
CA LEU A 329 -18.25 -18.52 1.86
C LEU A 329 -19.19 -18.20 0.68
N LYS A 330 -19.29 -19.10 -0.30
CA LYS A 330 -20.26 -18.97 -1.41
C LYS A 330 -21.70 -19.01 -0.91
N GLU A 331 -22.00 -19.83 0.10
CA GLU A 331 -23.31 -19.84 0.78
C GLU A 331 -23.62 -18.49 1.45
N ILE A 332 -22.68 -17.92 2.20
CA ILE A 332 -22.81 -16.59 2.83
C ILE A 332 -23.12 -15.52 1.76
N ALA A 333 -22.39 -15.52 0.65
CA ALA A 333 -22.58 -14.56 -0.44
C ALA A 333 -23.99 -14.66 -1.06
N ALA A 334 -24.54 -15.87 -1.17
CA ALA A 334 -25.88 -16.13 -1.68
C ALA A 334 -26.98 -15.76 -0.66
N ALA A 335 -26.80 -16.11 0.62
CA ALA A 335 -27.75 -15.86 1.69
C ALA A 335 -27.99 -14.35 1.91
N LEU A 336 -26.98 -13.51 1.70
CA LEU A 336 -27.12 -12.04 1.74
C LEU A 336 -27.98 -11.44 0.62
N SER A 337 -28.41 -12.21 -0.38
CA SER A 337 -29.26 -11.75 -1.49
C SER A 337 -30.71 -12.20 -1.40
N ARG A 338 -31.03 -13.15 -0.51
CA ARG A 338 -32.39 -13.69 -0.36
C ARG A 338 -32.65 -14.02 1.10
N LYS A 339 -33.84 -13.65 1.58
CA LYS A 339 -34.29 -13.85 2.98
C LYS A 339 -34.23 -15.29 3.51
N THR A 340 -33.98 -16.30 2.68
CA THR A 340 -33.73 -17.67 3.11
C THR A 340 -33.23 -18.52 1.93
N LEU A 341 -31.95 -18.85 1.92
CA LEU A 341 -31.38 -19.97 1.17
C LEU A 341 -30.45 -20.71 2.14
N ARG A 342 -30.78 -21.96 2.46
CA ARG A 342 -29.89 -22.90 3.15
C ARG A 342 -29.38 -23.86 2.09
N LEU A 343 -28.06 -23.97 1.91
CA LEU A 343 -27.44 -24.89 0.95
C LEU A 343 -27.11 -26.25 1.59
N TYR A 344 -27.30 -26.42 2.89
CA TYR A 344 -27.17 -27.70 3.59
C TYR A 344 -28.53 -28.24 4.07
N PRO A 345 -28.85 -29.52 3.81
CA PRO A 345 -29.89 -30.23 4.55
C PRO A 345 -29.36 -30.57 5.95
N ASP A 346 -30.21 -30.40 6.96
CA ASP A 346 -29.92 -30.79 8.35
C ASP A 346 -29.79 -32.34 8.40
N ASP A 347 -28.66 -32.84 8.91
CA ASP A 347 -28.55 -34.19 9.48
C ASP A 347 -28.93 -34.16 10.97
#